data_AF-A0A962HI12-F1
#
_entry.id   AF-A0A962HI12-F1
#
_cell.length_a   1.000
_cell.length_b   1.000
_cell.length_c   1.000
_cell.angle_alpha   90.00
_cell.angle_beta   90.00
_cell.angle_gamma   90.00
#
_symmetry.space_group_name_H-M   'P 1'
#
loop_
_entity.id
_entity.type
_entity.pdbx_description
1 polymer ?
#
loop_
_entity_poly.entity_id
_entity_poly.type
_entity_poly.pdbx_seq_one_letter_code
_entity_poly.pdbx_strand_id
1 'polypeptide(L)'
;MKNKNRANTARLHILVNTLPVLVYDPGIPVPPEQENWLIRMDHDMDQGITTDSGFISTPSALERARLVANTLISALLEDNHKLAMAMCTWLGSRIPELQQVRARGQRGGRIDLELVFDRSFEQSRREQPLRMKTRKARQNQDHTAM
;
A
#
# COMPACT_ATOMS: atom_id res chain seq x y z
N MET A 1 -29.19 -23.83 -3.25
CA MET A 1 -28.92 -22.57 -2.52
C MET A 1 -27.43 -22.49 -2.21
N LYS A 2 -26.66 -21.62 -2.87
CA LYS A 2 -25.22 -21.43 -2.58
C LYS A 2 -25.07 -20.22 -1.67
N ASN A 3 -24.93 -20.48 -0.37
CA ASN A 3 -24.73 -19.48 0.67
C ASN A 3 -23.35 -18.81 0.47
N LYS A 4 -23.29 -17.69 -0.25
CA LYS A 4 -22.06 -16.90 -0.40
C LYS A 4 -21.98 -15.86 0.71
N ASN A 5 -21.84 -16.31 1.95
CA ASN A 5 -21.18 -15.50 2.96
C ASN A 5 -19.67 -15.63 2.68
N ARG A 6 -19.19 -14.97 1.62
CA ARG A 6 -17.73 -14.83 1.45
C ARG A 6 -17.30 -13.93 2.60
N ALA A 7 -16.56 -14.53 3.53
CA ALA A 7 -15.89 -13.81 4.61
C ALA A 7 -15.27 -12.53 4.06
N ASN A 8 -15.35 -11.47 4.84
CA ASN A 8 -14.74 -10.18 4.57
C ASN A 8 -13.22 -10.34 4.53
N THR A 9 -12.67 -10.88 3.43
CA THR A 9 -11.23 -11.04 3.28
C THR A 9 -10.66 -9.66 3.03
N ALA A 10 -9.79 -9.20 3.94
CA ALA A 10 -9.17 -7.89 3.85
C ALA A 10 -8.40 -7.78 2.52
N ARG A 11 -8.68 -6.71 1.78
CA ARG A 11 -8.00 -6.41 0.51
C ARG A 11 -6.79 -5.52 0.77
N LEU A 12 -5.65 -5.88 0.19
CA LEU A 12 -4.45 -5.06 0.24
C LEU A 12 -4.57 -3.93 -0.81
N HIS A 13 -4.46 -2.69 -0.36
CA HIS A 13 -4.48 -1.52 -1.23
C HIS A 13 -3.09 -0.90 -1.38
N ILE A 14 -2.68 -0.63 -2.62
CA ILE A 14 -1.44 0.07 -2.92
C ILE A 14 -1.77 1.49 -3.32
N LEU A 15 -1.25 2.47 -2.58
CA LEU A 15 -1.51 3.88 -2.79
C LEU A 15 -0.23 4.60 -3.19
N VAL A 16 -0.30 5.40 -4.26
CA VAL A 16 0.75 6.34 -4.64
C VAL A 16 0.18 7.75 -4.55
N ASN A 17 0.81 8.61 -3.76
CA ASN A 17 0.34 9.98 -3.51
C ASN A 17 -1.15 10.03 -3.13
N THR A 18 -1.56 9.13 -2.23
CA THR A 18 -2.94 8.95 -1.72
C THR A 18 -3.96 8.35 -2.71
N LEU A 19 -3.58 8.15 -3.96
CA LEU A 19 -4.44 7.52 -4.96
C LEU A 19 -4.25 6.01 -4.95
N PRO A 20 -5.33 5.20 -4.85
CA PRO A 20 -5.22 3.75 -5.01
C PRO A 20 -4.87 3.43 -6.46
N VAL A 21 -3.75 2.75 -6.66
CA VAL A 21 -3.25 2.37 -8.00
C VAL A 21 -3.36 0.87 -8.26
N LEU A 22 -3.38 0.05 -7.21
CA LEU A 22 -3.50 -1.40 -7.30
C LEU A 22 -4.24 -1.94 -6.07
N VAL A 23 -5.08 -2.96 -6.26
CA VAL A 23 -5.80 -3.65 -5.19
C VAL A 23 -5.63 -5.15 -5.37
N TYR A 24 -5.16 -5.83 -4.34
CA TYR A 24 -5.06 -7.29 -4.31
C TYR A 24 -6.19 -7.89 -3.48
N ASP A 25 -6.82 -8.91 -4.06
CA ASP A 25 -7.88 -9.70 -3.45
C ASP A 25 -7.35 -11.11 -3.14
N PRO A 26 -7.04 -11.42 -1.86
CA PRO A 26 -6.57 -12.76 -1.47
C PRO A 26 -7.63 -13.84 -1.64
N GLY A 27 -8.90 -13.49 -1.94
CA GLY A 27 -9.94 -14.43 -2.31
C GLY A 27 -9.78 -15.02 -3.72
N ILE A 28 -8.86 -14.49 -4.52
CA ILE A 28 -8.50 -15.01 -5.84
C ILE A 28 -7.28 -15.92 -5.69
N PRO A 29 -7.41 -17.24 -5.98
CA PRO A 29 -6.27 -18.16 -5.87
C PRO A 29 -5.11 -17.76 -6.78
N VAL A 30 -3.89 -17.87 -6.25
CA VAL A 30 -2.66 -17.70 -7.00
C VAL A 30 -2.42 -18.95 -7.86
N PRO A 31 -2.17 -18.82 -9.18
CA PRO A 31 -1.85 -19.96 -10.03
C PRO A 31 -0.57 -20.71 -9.55
N PRO A 32 -0.47 -22.04 -9.74
CA PRO A 32 0.67 -22.82 -9.24
C PRO A 32 2.05 -22.34 -9.70
N GLU A 33 2.15 -21.86 -10.94
CA GLU A 33 3.40 -21.29 -11.47
C GLU A 33 3.84 -20.04 -10.70
N GLN A 34 2.88 -19.22 -10.29
CA GLN A 34 3.13 -18.02 -9.50
C GLN A 34 3.50 -18.38 -8.06
N GLU A 35 2.93 -19.44 -7.48
CA GLU A 35 3.33 -19.92 -6.14
C GLU A 35 4.80 -20.38 -6.11
N ASN A 36 5.25 -21.15 -7.11
CA ASN A 36 6.66 -21.55 -7.21
C ASN A 36 7.61 -20.36 -7.28
N TRP A 37 7.20 -19.31 -7.98
CA TRP A 37 7.96 -18.07 -8.05
C TRP A 37 8.00 -17.34 -6.69
N LEU A 38 6.90 -17.34 -5.93
CA LEU A 38 6.87 -16.77 -4.56
C LEU A 38 7.80 -17.55 -3.61
N ILE A 39 7.77 -18.89 -3.68
CA ILE A 39 8.67 -19.76 -2.89
C ILE A 39 10.13 -19.46 -3.20
N ARG A 40 10.47 -19.26 -4.48
CA ARG A 40 11.84 -18.90 -4.87
C ARG A 40 12.25 -17.56 -4.27
N MET A 41 11.36 -16.57 -4.29
CA MET A 41 11.65 -15.27 -3.69
C MET A 41 11.80 -15.35 -2.16
N ASP A 42 11.00 -16.17 -1.48
CA ASP A 42 11.16 -16.47 -0.06
C ASP A 42 12.57 -17.03 0.22
N HIS A 43 12.98 -18.03 -0.56
CA HIS A 43 14.32 -18.63 -0.45
C HIS A 43 15.45 -17.65 -0.75
N ASP A 44 15.30 -16.78 -1.77
CA ASP A 44 16.30 -15.79 -2.11
C ASP A 44 16.47 -14.77 -0.96
N MET A 45 15.38 -14.36 -0.30
CA MET A 45 15.44 -13.49 0.88
C MET A 45 15.95 -14.21 2.14
N ASP A 46 15.82 -15.53 2.23
CA ASP A 46 16.44 -16.34 3.29
C ASP A 46 17.98 -16.32 3.22
N GLN A 47 18.56 -16.04 2.05
CA GLN A 47 20.00 -15.84 1.91
C GLN A 47 20.48 -14.46 2.40
N GLY A 48 19.54 -13.62 2.86
CA GLY A 48 19.78 -12.25 3.29
C GLY A 48 19.36 -11.22 2.26
N ILE A 49 19.23 -9.97 2.70
CA ILE A 49 18.81 -8.85 1.86
C ILE A 49 19.78 -7.67 1.99
N THR A 50 19.88 -6.89 0.91
CA THR A 50 20.61 -5.62 0.93
C THR A 50 19.64 -4.47 1.12
N THR A 51 19.96 -3.57 2.02
CA THR A 51 19.22 -2.34 2.33
C THR A 51 20.15 -1.13 2.25
N ASP A 52 19.59 0.08 2.29
CA ASP A 52 20.39 1.31 2.36
C ASP A 52 21.32 1.35 3.60
N SER A 53 20.94 0.65 4.67
CA SER A 53 21.72 0.51 5.90
C SER A 53 22.75 -0.63 5.88
N GLY A 54 22.82 -1.42 4.80
CA GLY A 54 23.73 -2.55 4.66
C GLY A 54 23.03 -3.89 4.47
N PHE A 55 23.80 -4.97 4.64
CA PHE A 55 23.34 -6.34 4.45
C PHE A 55 22.75 -6.92 5.74
N ILE A 56 21.57 -7.54 5.62
CA ILE A 56 20.86 -8.22 6.71
C ILE A 56 20.85 -9.71 6.37
N SER A 57 21.62 -10.51 7.12
CA SER A 57 21.76 -11.95 6.86
C SER A 57 20.51 -12.76 7.20
N THR A 58 19.69 -12.29 8.14
CA THR A 58 18.49 -12.98 8.62
C THR A 58 17.31 -11.99 8.73
N PRO A 59 16.73 -11.58 7.59
CA PRO A 59 15.72 -10.53 7.59
C PRO A 59 14.42 -11.00 8.20
N SER A 60 13.88 -10.19 9.10
CA SER A 60 12.55 -10.33 9.68
C SER A 60 11.44 -10.17 8.63
N ALA A 61 10.24 -10.63 8.96
CA ALA A 61 9.08 -10.48 8.08
C ALA A 61 8.82 -9.02 7.68
N LEU A 62 9.02 -8.07 8.60
CA LEU A 62 8.84 -6.64 8.33
C LEU A 62 9.92 -6.09 7.38
N GLU A 63 11.17 -6.53 7.53
CA GLU A 63 12.27 -6.13 6.65
C GLU A 63 12.07 -6.66 5.23
N ARG A 64 11.64 -7.92 5.09
CA ARG A 64 11.24 -8.50 3.79
C ARG A 64 10.06 -7.75 3.19
N ALA A 65 9.02 -7.48 3.97
CA ALA A 65 7.85 -6.72 3.51
C ALA A 65 8.23 -5.32 3.02
N ARG A 66 9.15 -4.62 3.71
CA ARG A 66 9.67 -3.32 3.26
C ARG A 66 10.44 -3.41 1.95
N LEU A 67 11.32 -4.41 1.81
CA LEU A 67 12.04 -4.64 0.56
C LEU A 67 11.06 -4.86 -0.60
N VAL A 68 10.14 -5.81 -0.45
CA VAL A 68 9.15 -6.15 -1.48
C VAL A 68 8.24 -4.97 -1.80
N ALA A 69 7.83 -4.18 -0.79
CA ALA A 69 7.03 -2.97 -0.99
C ALA A 69 7.83 -1.86 -1.70
N ASN A 70 9.12 -1.68 -1.41
CA ASN A 70 9.97 -0.76 -2.17
C ASN A 70 10.06 -1.20 -3.64
N THR A 71 10.34 -2.48 -3.90
CA THR A 71 10.39 -3.03 -5.25
C THR A 71 9.05 -2.90 -5.99
N LEU A 72 7.92 -3.10 -5.29
CA LEU A 72 6.58 -2.88 -5.83
C LEU A 72 6.41 -1.43 -6.33
N ILE A 73 6.79 -0.45 -5.51
CA ILE A 73 6.62 0.96 -5.86
C ILE A 73 7.55 1.34 -7.02
N SER A 74 8.81 0.89 -7.02
CA SER A 74 9.71 1.10 -8.16
C SER A 74 9.15 0.49 -9.44
N ALA A 75 8.65 -0.75 -9.38
CA ALA A 75 8.03 -1.41 -10.53
C ALA A 75 6.81 -0.65 -11.06
N LEU A 76 6.00 -0.04 -10.18
CA LEU A 76 4.87 0.80 -10.59
C LEU A 76 5.33 2.10 -11.27
N LEU A 77 6.44 2.70 -10.80
CA LEU A 77 6.99 3.92 -11.40
C LEU A 77 7.68 3.67 -12.75
N GLU A 78 8.17 2.45 -12.96
CA GLU A 78 8.78 1.99 -14.21
C GLU A 78 7.77 1.33 -15.17
N ASP A 79 6.46 1.42 -14.87
CA ASP A 79 5.38 0.76 -15.62
C ASP A 79 5.56 -0.77 -15.79
N ASN A 80 6.35 -1.40 -14.93
CA ASN A 80 6.55 -2.85 -14.87
C ASN A 80 5.42 -3.51 -14.08
N HIS A 81 4.22 -3.52 -14.67
CA HIS A 81 3.02 -4.04 -14.03
C HIS A 81 3.12 -5.53 -13.67
N LYS A 82 3.88 -6.32 -14.43
CA LYS A 82 4.09 -7.75 -14.14
C LYS A 82 4.83 -7.94 -12.82
N LEU A 83 5.93 -7.21 -12.63
CA LEU A 83 6.68 -7.24 -11.37
C LEU A 83 5.85 -6.66 -10.24
N ALA A 84 5.15 -5.53 -10.47
CA ALA A 84 4.29 -4.92 -9.46
C ALA A 84 3.19 -5.90 -8.97
N MET A 85 2.51 -6.59 -9.88
CA MET A 85 1.53 -7.62 -9.50
C MET A 85 2.17 -8.73 -8.69
N ALA A 86 3.36 -9.20 -9.07
CA ALA A 86 4.06 -10.27 -8.37
C ALA A 86 4.47 -9.86 -6.93
N MET A 87 5.00 -8.65 -6.75
CA MET A 87 5.32 -8.09 -5.43
C MET A 87 4.05 -7.93 -4.58
N CYS A 88 2.96 -7.45 -5.17
CA CYS A 88 1.70 -7.28 -4.46
C CYS A 88 1.11 -8.62 -4.01
N THR A 89 1.15 -9.65 -4.87
CA THR A 89 0.74 -11.01 -4.50
C THR A 89 1.59 -11.53 -3.35
N TRP A 90 2.90 -11.34 -3.37
CA TRP A 90 3.75 -11.77 -2.26
C TRP A 90 3.37 -11.10 -0.95
N LEU A 91 3.20 -9.78 -0.95
CA LEU A 91 2.81 -9.03 0.24
C LEU A 91 1.46 -9.52 0.79
N GLY A 92 0.46 -9.65 -0.07
CA GLY A 92 -0.87 -10.10 0.36
C GLY A 92 -0.93 -11.56 0.79
N SER A 93 -0.05 -12.42 0.26
CA SER A 93 -0.01 -13.84 0.61
C SER A 93 0.83 -14.15 1.86
N ARG A 94 1.95 -13.43 2.09
CA ARG A 94 2.86 -13.68 3.22
C ARG A 94 2.61 -12.76 4.41
N ILE A 95 2.00 -11.60 4.19
CA ILE A 95 1.66 -10.62 5.22
C ILE A 95 0.15 -10.32 5.17
N PRO A 96 -0.72 -11.29 5.48
CA PRO A 96 -2.18 -11.17 5.32
C PRO A 96 -2.81 -10.07 6.19
N GLU A 97 -2.15 -9.65 7.26
CA GLU A 97 -2.54 -8.52 8.11
C GLU A 97 -2.26 -7.15 7.48
N LEU A 98 -1.45 -7.08 6.42
CA LEU A 98 -1.12 -5.84 5.74
C LEU A 98 -2.35 -5.37 4.95
N GLN A 99 -2.85 -4.19 5.29
CA GLN A 99 -4.05 -3.63 4.67
C GLN A 99 -3.70 -2.61 3.59
N GLN A 100 -2.61 -1.87 3.76
CA GLN A 100 -2.18 -0.86 2.77
C GLN A 100 -0.66 -0.76 2.67
N VAL A 101 -0.18 -0.53 1.45
CA VAL A 101 1.15 0.04 1.18
C VAL A 101 0.93 1.46 0.66
N ARG A 102 1.61 2.44 1.24
CA ARG A 102 1.51 3.83 0.82
C ARG A 102 2.88 4.37 0.45
N ALA A 103 2.98 4.89 -0.77
CA ALA A 103 4.12 5.65 -1.23
C ALA A 103 3.74 7.12 -1.37
N ARG A 104 4.60 8.01 -0.87
CA ARG A 104 4.48 9.45 -1.07
C ARG A 104 5.79 10.00 -1.60
N GLY A 105 5.73 10.71 -2.72
CA GLY A 105 6.88 11.46 -3.21
C GLY A 105 7.21 12.62 -2.28
N GLN A 106 8.49 12.80 -1.97
CA GLN A 106 9.01 13.94 -1.21
C GLN A 106 9.77 14.90 -2.13
N ARG A 107 9.96 16.15 -1.70
CA ARG A 107 10.85 17.08 -2.39
C ARG A 107 12.27 16.50 -2.41
N GLY A 108 12.88 16.43 -3.60
CA GLY A 108 14.20 15.83 -3.80
C GLY A 108 14.19 14.37 -4.29
N GLY A 109 13.04 13.84 -4.72
CA GLY A 109 12.96 12.54 -5.40
C GLY A 109 12.98 11.33 -4.46
N ARG A 110 13.05 11.54 -3.14
CA ARG A 110 12.87 10.48 -2.15
C ARG A 110 11.41 10.05 -2.07
N ILE A 111 11.20 8.74 -1.89
CA ILE A 111 9.88 8.14 -1.68
C ILE A 111 9.80 7.75 -0.21
N ASP A 112 8.75 8.22 0.46
CA ASP A 112 8.39 7.77 1.81
C ASP A 112 7.41 6.60 1.69
N LEU A 113 7.74 5.48 2.34
CA LEU A 113 6.99 4.22 2.29
C LEU A 113 6.39 3.90 3.68
N GLU A 114 5.08 3.77 3.75
CA GLU A 114 4.34 3.37 4.96
C GLU A 114 3.62 2.03 4.72
N LEU A 115 3.80 1.07 5.63
CA LEU A 115 3.04 -0.18 5.71
C LEU A 115 1.96 -0.04 6.78
N VAL A 116 0.70 -0.25 6.41
CA VAL A 116 -0.46 -0.02 7.29
C VAL A 116 -1.17 -1.34 7.57
N PHE A 117 -1.26 -1.69 8.85
CA PHE A 117 -1.78 -2.97 9.35
C PHE A 117 -3.10 -2.84 10.10
N ASP A 118 -3.32 -1.69 10.74
CA ASP A 118 -4.37 -1.46 11.73
C ASP A 118 -5.68 -0.93 11.12
N ARG A 119 -5.64 -0.43 9.88
CA ARG A 119 -6.80 0.21 9.24
C ARG A 119 -6.86 -0.02 7.74
N SER A 120 -8.08 -0.19 7.24
CA SER A 120 -8.33 -0.43 5.80
C SER A 120 -8.36 0.88 5.02
N PHE A 121 -8.25 0.80 3.70
CA PHE A 121 -8.37 1.98 2.83
C PHE A 121 -9.69 2.74 3.04
N GLU A 122 -10.80 2.01 3.17
CA GLU A 122 -12.13 2.61 3.39
C GLU A 122 -12.25 3.31 4.76
N GLN A 123 -11.64 2.74 5.82
CA GLN A 123 -11.57 3.40 7.13
C GLN A 123 -10.71 4.66 7.06
N SER A 124 -9.53 4.57 6.44
CA SER A 124 -8.63 5.71 6.27
C SER A 124 -9.24 6.85 5.43
N ARG A 125 -10.09 6.53 4.44
CA ARG A 125 -10.78 7.55 3.64
C ARG A 125 -11.86 8.29 4.43
N ARG A 126 -12.48 7.66 5.43
CA ARG A 126 -13.50 8.26 6.30
C ARG A 126 -12.89 9.14 7.40
N GLU A 127 -11.67 8.83 7.83
CA GLU A 127 -10.94 9.57 8.86
C GLU A 127 -10.29 10.87 8.34
N GLN A 128 -10.16 11.04 7.03
CA GLN A 128 -9.74 12.33 6.47
C GLN A 128 -10.87 13.35 6.67
N PRO A 129 -10.66 14.43 7.45
CA PRO A 129 -11.71 15.41 7.68
C PRO A 129 -12.12 16.01 6.34
N LEU A 130 -13.44 16.06 6.10
CA LEU A 130 -14.05 16.90 5.09
C LEU A 130 -13.33 18.25 5.12
N ARG A 131 -12.59 18.57 4.07
CA ARG A 131 -12.10 19.94 3.83
C ARG A 131 -13.36 20.78 3.66
N MET A 132 -13.89 21.28 4.78
CA MET A 132 -15.04 22.17 4.82
C MET A 132 -14.72 23.27 3.82
N LYS A 133 -15.46 23.30 2.71
CA LYS A 133 -15.48 24.46 1.84
C LYS A 133 -16.03 25.58 2.70
N THR A 134 -15.18 26.46 3.22
CA THR A 134 -15.60 27.71 3.86
C THR A 134 -16.32 28.52 2.79
N ARG A 135 -17.64 28.37 2.74
CA ARG A 135 -18.52 29.24 1.96
C ARG A 135 -18.60 30.58 2.70
N LYS A 136 -17.95 31.58 2.10
CA LYS A 136 -18.23 33.03 2.11
C LYS A 136 -19.32 33.49 3.11
N ALA A 137 -18.93 34.25 4.13
CA ALA A 137 -19.82 35.18 4.82
C ALA A 137 -19.53 36.60 4.32
N ARG A 138 -20.48 37.17 3.57
CA ARG A 138 -20.64 38.62 3.42
C ARG A 138 -21.46 39.11 4.61
N GLN A 139 -20.99 40.14 5.31
CA GLN A 139 -21.81 41.12 6.04
C GLN A 139 -20.89 42.31 6.35
N ASN A 140 -21.01 43.38 5.57
CA ASN A 140 -21.68 44.63 5.93
C ASN A 140 -20.99 45.35 7.09
N GLN A 141 -20.23 46.39 6.75
CA GLN A 141 -20.01 47.54 7.63
C GLN A 141 -20.68 48.74 6.97
N ASP A 142 -21.90 49.02 7.42
CA ASP A 142 -22.46 50.35 7.41
C ASP A 142 -21.62 51.20 8.37
N HIS A 143 -20.92 52.22 7.86
CA HIS A 143 -20.36 53.27 8.68
C HIS A 143 -21.27 54.50 8.58
N THR A 144 -22.04 54.63 9.65
CA THR A 144 -22.78 55.78 10.16
C THR A 144 -22.11 57.12 9.89
N ALA A 145 -22.91 58.04 9.35
CA ALA A 145 -22.68 59.47 9.44
C ALA A 145 -22.92 59.96 10.87
N MET A 146 -21.96 60.72 11.41
CA MET A 146 -22.17 61.91 12.26
C MET A 146 -20.83 62.61 12.48
#